data_AF-A0A662PBU1-F1
#
_entry.id   AF-A0A662PBU1-F1
#
_cell.length_a   1.000
_cell.length_b   1.000
_cell.length_c   1.000
_cell.angle_alpha   90.00
_cell.angle_beta   90.00
_cell.angle_gamma   90.00
#
_symmetry.space_group_name_H-M   'P 1'
#
loop_
_entity.id
_entity.type
_entity.pdbx_description
1 polymer ?
#
loop_
_entity_poly.entity_id
_entity_poly.type
_entity_poly.pdbx_seq_one_letter_code
_entity_poly.pdbx_strand_id
1 'polypeptide(L)'
;EGSVYPNKLAAVDIEYEIPEVKDRERINRIIFDELVYSNFTPEARAYFKEVIDRLKNQDCDAVVLGCTEIPLLVTQEDSPLPILDSTRLLARAALRRAVETDNRIFY
;
A
#
# COMPACT_ATOMS: atom_id res chain seq x y z
N GLU A 1 -10.97 1.59 -11.29
CA GLU A 1 -9.97 2.65 -10.99
C GLU A 1 -10.65 3.71 -10.15
N GLY A 2 -9.95 4.27 -9.15
CA GLY A 2 -10.49 5.29 -8.24
C GLY A 2 -9.57 6.50 -8.15
N SER A 3 -10.14 7.68 -7.96
CA SER A 3 -9.40 8.96 -7.96
C SER A 3 -8.77 9.32 -6.62
N VAL A 4 -9.01 8.53 -5.57
CA VAL A 4 -8.60 8.87 -4.20
C VAL A 4 -7.09 9.06 -4.07
N TYR A 5 -6.28 8.05 -4.41
CA TYR A 5 -4.82 8.15 -4.31
C TYR A 5 -4.23 9.16 -5.32
N PRO A 6 -4.55 9.10 -6.63
CA PRO A 6 -4.04 10.08 -7.60
C PRO A 6 -4.25 11.54 -7.18
N ASN A 7 -5.47 11.89 -6.75
CA ASN A 7 -5.79 13.25 -6.35
C ASN A 7 -5.03 13.69 -5.10
N LYS A 8 -4.83 12.78 -4.14
CA LYS A 8 -4.13 13.09 -2.88
C LYS A 8 -2.63 13.20 -3.06
N LEU A 9 -2.03 12.37 -3.91
CA LEU A 9 -0.60 12.42 -4.23
C LEU A 9 -0.26 13.65 -5.07
N ALA A 10 -1.06 13.95 -6.09
CA ALA A 10 -0.89 15.15 -6.91
C ALA A 10 -0.99 16.46 -6.10
N ALA A 11 -1.84 16.50 -5.07
CA ALA A 11 -1.98 17.69 -4.22
C ALA A 11 -0.75 17.99 -3.34
N VAL A 12 0.22 17.07 -3.27
CA VAL A 12 1.48 17.24 -2.53
C VAL A 12 2.70 16.98 -3.43
N ASP A 13 2.52 17.11 -4.74
CA ASP A 13 3.57 16.95 -5.76
C ASP A 13 4.30 15.60 -5.70
N ILE A 14 3.58 14.52 -5.36
CA ILE A 14 4.08 13.15 -5.44
C ILE A 14 3.56 12.51 -6.73
N GLU A 15 4.50 12.12 -7.61
CA GLU A 15 4.22 11.33 -8.80
C GLU A 15 3.88 9.88 -8.42
N TYR A 16 3.15 9.19 -9.30
CA TYR A 16 2.75 7.81 -9.06
C TYR A 16 2.74 6.99 -10.33
N GLU A 17 3.09 5.71 -10.16
CA GLU A 17 2.91 4.68 -11.16
C GLU A 17 1.90 3.64 -10.65
N ILE A 18 1.23 2.96 -11.57
CA ILE A 18 0.34 1.84 -11.26
C ILE A 18 0.74 0.62 -12.09
N PRO A 19 0.53 -0.61 -11.57
CA PRO A 19 0.80 -1.81 -12.36
C PRO A 19 -0.01 -1.83 -13.66
N GLU A 20 0.50 -2.55 -14.65
CA GLU A 20 -0.21 -2.75 -15.92
C GLU A 20 -1.59 -3.39 -15.71
N VAL A 21 -2.50 -3.22 -16.69
CA VAL A 21 -3.88 -3.75 -16.62
C VAL A 21 -3.92 -5.23 -16.20
N LYS A 22 -3.12 -6.09 -16.86
CA LYS A 22 -3.04 -7.52 -16.55
C LYS A 22 -2.65 -7.79 -15.09
N ASP A 23 -1.77 -6.95 -14.55
CA ASP A 23 -1.27 -7.11 -13.20
C ASP A 23 -2.31 -6.67 -12.18
N ARG A 24 -3.02 -5.58 -12.45
CA ARG A 24 -4.12 -5.11 -11.60
C ARG A 24 -5.26 -6.12 -11.56
N GLU A 25 -5.60 -6.75 -12.67
CA GLU A 25 -6.62 -7.81 -12.72
C GLU A 25 -6.21 -9.04 -11.91
N ARG A 26 -4.95 -9.47 -12.02
CA ARG A 26 -4.46 -10.62 -11.24
C ARG A 26 -4.30 -10.30 -9.76
N ILE A 27 -3.77 -9.12 -9.41
CA ILE A 27 -3.72 -8.62 -8.02
C ILE A 27 -5.13 -8.59 -7.43
N ASN A 28 -6.11 -8.05 -8.16
CA ASN A 28 -7.49 -7.98 -7.68
C ASN A 28 -8.07 -9.37 -7.42
N ARG A 29 -7.87 -10.34 -8.33
CA ARG A 29 -8.27 -11.73 -8.11
C ARG A 29 -7.60 -12.33 -6.87
N ILE A 30 -6.28 -12.18 -6.72
CA ILE A 30 -5.58 -12.69 -5.53
C ILE A 30 -6.18 -12.06 -4.26
N ILE A 31 -6.41 -10.74 -4.24
CA ILE A 31 -7.01 -10.06 -3.08
C ILE A 31 -8.37 -10.67 -2.72
N PHE A 32 -9.30 -10.72 -3.67
CA PHE A 32 -10.69 -11.09 -3.39
C PHE A 32 -10.93 -12.60 -3.31
N ASP A 33 -10.21 -13.40 -4.08
CA ASP A 33 -10.41 -14.85 -4.16
C ASP A 33 -9.50 -15.61 -3.16
N GLU A 34 -8.40 -15.01 -2.71
CA GLU A 34 -7.45 -15.63 -1.76
C GLU A 34 -7.33 -14.85 -0.44
N LEU A 35 -6.85 -13.60 -0.48
CA LEU A 35 -6.40 -12.90 0.74
C LEU A 35 -7.55 -12.54 1.68
N VAL A 36 -8.71 -12.14 1.15
CA VAL A 36 -9.93 -11.89 1.92
C VAL A 36 -10.37 -13.13 2.72
N TYR A 37 -10.08 -14.33 2.20
CA TYR A 37 -10.36 -15.60 2.86
C TYR A 37 -9.19 -16.14 3.68
N SER A 38 -8.19 -15.30 3.96
CA SER A 38 -6.96 -15.66 4.70
C SER A 38 -6.14 -16.78 4.04
N ASN A 39 -6.28 -16.96 2.72
CA ASN A 39 -5.46 -17.89 1.97
C ASN A 39 -4.22 -17.16 1.45
N PHE A 40 -3.07 -17.36 2.11
CA PHE A 40 -1.81 -16.70 1.78
C PHE A 40 -0.84 -17.69 1.14
N THR A 41 -0.71 -17.64 -0.18
CA THR A 41 0.08 -18.62 -0.93
C THR A 41 1.50 -18.10 -1.27
N PRO A 42 2.52 -18.98 -1.34
CA PRO A 42 3.84 -18.61 -1.87
C PRO A 42 3.78 -18.03 -3.28
N GLU A 43 2.87 -18.53 -4.12
CA GLU A 43 2.66 -18.10 -5.50
C GLU A 43 2.10 -16.67 -5.56
N ALA A 44 1.12 -16.35 -4.71
CA ALA A 44 0.64 -14.98 -4.57
C ALA A 44 1.77 -14.04 -4.12
N ARG A 45 2.52 -14.43 -3.08
CA ARG A 45 3.66 -13.63 -2.59
C ARG A 45 4.68 -13.38 -3.70
N ALA A 46 5.12 -14.43 -4.39
CA ALA A 46 6.08 -14.33 -5.49
C ALA A 46 5.58 -13.38 -6.58
N TYR A 47 4.29 -13.46 -6.93
CA TYR A 47 3.71 -12.57 -7.93
C TYR A 47 3.72 -11.09 -7.50
N PHE A 48 3.37 -10.79 -6.25
CA PHE A 48 3.49 -9.42 -5.74
C PHE A 48 4.94 -8.92 -5.76
N LYS A 49 5.92 -9.76 -5.40
CA LYS A 49 7.36 -9.41 -5.48
C LYS A 49 7.75 -9.02 -6.90
N GLU A 50 7.36 -9.82 -7.89
CA GLU A 50 7.63 -9.55 -9.31
C GLU A 50 7.01 -8.22 -9.79
N VAL A 51 5.79 -7.90 -9.33
CA VAL A 51 5.16 -6.61 -9.65
C VAL A 51 5.95 -5.45 -9.04
N ILE A 52 6.35 -5.58 -7.77
CA ILE A 52 7.12 -4.53 -7.08
C ILE A 52 8.50 -4.36 -7.73
N ASP A 53 9.15 -5.44 -8.14
CA ASP A 53 10.41 -5.40 -8.91
C ASP A 53 10.22 -4.63 -10.23
N ARG A 54 9.09 -4.82 -10.93
CA ARG A 54 8.79 -4.04 -12.15
C ARG A 54 8.60 -2.55 -11.85
N LEU A 55 7.87 -2.20 -10.79
CA LEU A 55 7.70 -0.81 -10.37
C LEU A 55 9.03 -0.16 -9.99
N LYS A 56 9.94 -0.91 -9.33
CA LYS A 56 11.30 -0.44 -9.06
C LYS A 56 12.07 -0.13 -10.33
N ASN A 57 11.94 -0.97 -11.36
CA ASN A 57 12.58 -0.75 -12.66
C ASN A 57 11.93 0.40 -13.46
N GLN A 58 10.83 0.96 -12.97
CA GLN A 58 10.20 2.19 -13.45
C GLN A 58 10.58 3.39 -12.56
N ASP A 59 11.71 3.31 -11.86
CA ASP A 59 12.27 4.38 -11.02
C ASP A 59 11.38 4.81 -9.84
N CYS A 60 10.43 3.97 -9.40
CA CYS A 60 9.65 4.25 -8.20
C CYS A 60 10.53 4.20 -6.94
N ASP A 61 10.40 5.20 -6.06
CA ASP A 61 11.16 5.27 -4.80
C ASP A 61 10.58 4.43 -3.66
N ALA A 62 9.28 4.12 -3.72
CA ALA A 62 8.54 3.38 -2.70
C ALA A 62 7.32 2.69 -3.30
N VAL A 63 6.76 1.71 -2.59
CA VAL A 63 5.50 1.05 -2.98
C VAL A 63 4.44 1.21 -1.89
N VAL A 64 3.24 1.65 -2.28
CA VAL A 64 2.09 1.73 -1.39
C VAL A 64 1.32 0.42 -1.39
N LEU A 65 1.14 -0.19 -0.21
CA LEU A 65 0.20 -1.29 -0.03
C LEU A 65 -1.18 -0.69 0.25
N GLY A 66 -1.90 -0.42 -0.84
CA GLY A 66 -3.15 0.36 -0.81
C GLY A 66 -4.41 -0.40 -0.40
N CYS A 67 -4.32 -1.71 -0.17
CA CYS A 67 -5.40 -2.57 0.31
C CYS A 67 -4.95 -3.23 1.62
N THR A 68 -5.85 -3.30 2.59
CA THR A 68 -5.55 -3.67 3.99
C THR A 68 -5.05 -5.11 4.16
N GLU A 69 -5.35 -5.98 3.19
CA GLU A 69 -4.98 -7.39 3.14
C GLU A 69 -3.55 -7.60 2.61
N ILE A 70 -3.07 -6.71 1.73
CA ILE A 70 -1.75 -6.86 1.10
C ILE A 70 -0.60 -6.90 2.14
N PRO A 71 -0.58 -6.04 3.18
CA PRO A 71 0.43 -6.12 4.24
C PRO A 71 0.45 -7.44 5.05
N LEU A 72 -0.60 -8.27 4.95
CA LEU A 72 -0.62 -9.60 5.56
C LEU A 72 0.12 -10.63 4.68
N LEU A 73 0.18 -10.39 3.37
CA LEU A 73 0.89 -11.22 2.41
C LEU A 73 2.35 -10.78 2.24
N VAL A 74 2.62 -9.49 2.03
CA VAL A 74 3.94 -8.97 1.61
C VAL A 74 4.58 -8.17 2.74
N THR A 75 5.81 -8.51 3.10
CA THR A 75 6.59 -7.79 4.12
C THR A 75 7.75 -7.01 3.51
N GLN A 76 8.45 -6.21 4.32
CA GLN A 76 9.58 -5.40 3.82
C GLN A 76 10.72 -6.28 3.29
N GLU A 77 10.93 -7.49 3.83
CA GLU A 77 11.92 -8.45 3.35
C GLU A 77 11.58 -9.02 1.96
N ASP A 78 10.30 -8.95 1.56
CA ASP A 78 9.84 -9.35 0.25
C ASP A 78 9.94 -8.24 -0.80
N SER A 79 10.15 -6.99 -0.39
CA SER A 79 10.10 -5.86 -1.30
C SER A 79 11.48 -5.26 -1.58
N PRO A 80 11.86 -5.07 -2.85
CA PRO A 80 13.07 -4.35 -3.23
C PRO A 80 12.94 -2.82 -3.05
N LEU A 81 11.74 -2.33 -2.73
CA LEU A 81 11.38 -0.94 -2.46
C LEU A 81 10.95 -0.77 -0.99
N PRO A 82 11.15 0.42 -0.38
CA PRO A 82 10.48 0.80 0.86
C PRO A 82 8.96 0.62 0.75
N ILE A 83 8.38 -0.07 1.74
CA ILE A 83 6.94 -0.32 1.81
C ILE A 83 6.23 0.77 2.60
N LEU A 84 5.17 1.32 2.01
CA LEU A 84 4.21 2.20 2.66
C LEU A 84 2.91 1.42 2.93
N ASP A 85 2.82 0.82 4.12
CA ASP A 85 1.61 0.15 4.60
C ASP A 85 0.56 1.19 5.01
N SER A 86 -0.45 1.37 4.15
CA SER A 86 -1.52 2.36 4.34
C SER A 86 -2.29 2.14 5.66
N THR A 87 -2.50 0.90 6.07
CA THR A 87 -3.17 0.54 7.34
C THR A 87 -2.36 1.03 8.53
N ARG A 88 -1.06 0.72 8.57
CA ARG A 88 -0.18 1.15 9.66
C ARG A 88 0.00 2.67 9.69
N LEU A 89 0.13 3.30 8.53
CA LEU A 89 0.24 4.75 8.43
C LEU A 89 -1.01 5.44 8.97
N LEU A 90 -2.20 4.97 8.56
CA LEU A 90 -3.48 5.48 9.05
C LEU A 90 -3.62 5.27 10.57
N ALA A 91 -3.32 4.08 11.07
CA ALA A 91 -3.41 3.79 12.51
C ALA A 91 -2.50 4.71 13.34
N ARG A 92 -1.26 4.94 12.88
CA ARG A 92 -0.33 5.88 13.54
C ARG A 92 -0.81 7.33 13.47
N ALA A 93 -1.40 7.76 12.36
CA ALA A 93 -1.98 9.09 12.23
C ALA A 93 -3.19 9.28 13.16
N ALA A 94 -4.08 8.28 13.22
CA ALA A 94 -5.24 8.27 14.10
C ALA A 94 -4.83 8.33 15.57
N LEU A 95 -3.84 7.53 15.98
CA LEU A 95 -3.32 7.56 17.36
C LEU A 95 -2.72 8.92 17.70
N ARG A 96 -1.88 9.49 16.82
CA ARG A 96 -1.31 10.85 17.01
C ARG A 96 -2.42 11.88 17.20
N ARG A 97 -3.44 11.86 16.35
CA ARG A 97 -4.57 12.79 16.44
C ARG A 97 -5.40 12.62 17.72
N ALA A 98 -5.53 11.40 18.23
CA ALA A 98 -6.29 11.10 19.44
C ALA A 98 -5.57 11.55 20.72
N VAL A 99 -4.23 11.51 20.74
CA VAL A 99 -3.41 11.91 21.91
C VAL A 99 -2.94 13.36 21.86
N GLU A 100 -3.08 14.04 20.72
CA GLU A 100 -2.97 15.49 20.62
C GLU A 100 -4.02 16.14 21.53
N THR A 101 -3.64 16.31 22.79
CA THR A 101 -4.42 17.01 23.80
C THR A 101 -4.42 18.49 23.44
N ASP A 102 -5.59 19.10 23.45
CA ASP A 102 -5.76 20.53 23.18
C ASP A 102 -4.94 21.35 24.18
N ASN A 103 -3.79 21.87 23.74
CA ASN A 103 -2.97 22.83 24.50
C ASN A 103 -3.67 24.20 24.69
N ARG A 104 -4.98 24.31 24.40
CA ARG A 104 -5.78 25.54 24.53
C ARG A 104 -6.63 25.60 25.80
N ILE A 105 -6.55 24.62 26.72
CA ILE A 105 -7.36 24.62 27.96
C ILE A 105 -6.57 25.11 29.20
N PHE A 106 -5.29 25.48 29.06
CA PHE A 106 -4.51 26.05 30.16
C PHE A 106 -3.73 27.30 29.74
N TYR A 107 -4.40 28.39 29.39
CA TYR A 107 -3.93 29.78 29.59
C TYR A 107 -5.13 30.74 29.60
#